data_AF-A0A4Q7KQ75-F1
#
_entry.id   AF-A0A4Q7KQ75-F1
#
_cell.length_a   1.000
_cell.length_b   1.000
_cell.length_c   1.000
_cell.angle_alpha   90.00
_cell.angle_beta   90.00
_cell.angle_gamma   90.00
#
_symmetry.space_group_name_H-M   'P 1'
#
loop_
_entity.id
_entity.type
_entity.pdbx_description
1 polymer ?
#
loop_
_entity_poly.entity_id
_entity_poly.type
_entity_poly.pdbx_seq_one_letter_code
_entity_poly.pdbx_strand_id
1 'polypeptide(L)' 'MPNTISPFLNRRLGRRLRQMREKAKLKIDPAAKQLDMSGSALQRMEAGETRANVHVVRSMMDLYDQYVPGLLD' A
#
# COMPACT_ATOMS: atom_id res chain seq x y z
N MET A 1 -3.65 13.78 17.21
CA MET A 1 -2.18 13.87 17.01
C MET A 1 -1.82 13.03 15.79
N PRO A 2 -0.97 13.49 14.86
CA PRO A 2 -0.56 12.62 13.76
C PRO A 2 0.33 11.53 14.35
N ASN A 3 -0.14 10.28 14.31
CA ASN A 3 0.59 9.11 14.76
C ASN A 3 1.85 8.99 13.89
N THR A 4 3.03 9.25 14.47
CA THR A 4 4.29 9.36 13.74
C THR A 4 4.78 7.97 13.35
N ILE A 5 4.20 7.39 12.29
CA ILE A 5 4.64 6.10 11.74
C ILE A 5 6.11 6.24 11.32
N SER A 6 6.98 5.49 11.99
CA SER A 6 8.44 5.45 11.78
C SER A 6 8.79 4.98 10.35
N PRO A 7 9.86 5.50 9.72
CA PRO A 7 10.32 5.05 8.39
C PRO A 7 10.48 3.52 8.26
N PHE A 8 10.86 2.84 9.35
CA PHE A 8 10.95 1.38 9.36
C PHE A 8 9.59 0.68 9.22
N LEU A 9 8.54 1.22 9.86
CA LEU A 9 7.17 0.73 9.72
C LEU A 9 6.68 0.94 8.28
N ASN A 10 7.03 2.06 7.64
CA ASN A 10 6.68 2.33 6.24
C ASN A 10 7.27 1.30 5.28
N ARG A 11 8.55 0.88 5.47
CA ARG A 11 9.18 -0.15 4.64
C ARG A 11 8.56 -1.54 4.83
N ARG A 12 8.19 -1.90 6.07
CA ARG A 12 7.52 -3.18 6.34
C ARG A 12 6.11 -3.20 5.74
N LEU A 13 5.37 -2.12 5.91
CA LEU A 13 4.04 -1.93 5.31
C LEU A 13 4.12 -1.97 3.79
N GLY A 14 5.02 -1.18 3.17
CA GLY A 14 5.22 -1.15 1.73
C GLY A 14 5.50 -2.53 1.13
N ARG A 15 6.42 -3.30 1.74
CA ARG A 15 6.69 -4.68 1.30
C ARG A 15 5.44 -5.56 1.37
N ARG A 16 4.62 -5.41 2.41
CA ARG A 16 3.39 -6.19 2.57
C ARG A 16 2.34 -5.79 1.53
N LEU A 17 2.18 -4.49 1.26
CA LEU A 17 1.33 -3.97 0.19
C LEU A 17 1.72 -4.55 -1.17
N ARG A 18 3.03 -4.57 -1.49
CA ARG A 18 3.56 -5.18 -2.71
C ARG A 18 3.22 -6.66 -2.82
N GLN A 19 3.42 -7.41 -1.73
CA GLN A 19 3.09 -8.84 -1.70
C GLN A 19 1.60 -9.09 -1.93
N MET A 20 0.72 -8.24 -1.39
CA MET A 20 -0.73 -8.34 -1.64
C MET A 20 -1.04 -8.09 -3.12
N ARG A 21 -0.44 -7.06 -3.74
CA ARG A 21 -0.59 -6.80 -5.18
C ARG A 21 -0.13 -7.98 -6.04
N GLU A 22 1.03 -8.54 -5.73
CA GLU A 22 1.59 -9.68 -6.46
C GLU A 22 0.71 -10.93 -6.31
N LYS A 23 0.15 -11.19 -5.13
CA LYS A 23 -0.82 -12.28 -4.90
C LYS A 23 -2.13 -12.07 -5.65
N ALA A 24 -2.60 -10.83 -5.75
CA ALA A 24 -3.74 -10.45 -6.57
C ALA A 24 -3.45 -10.50 -8.09
N LYS A 25 -2.22 -10.84 -8.50
CA LYS A 25 -1.74 -10.91 -9.89
C LYS A 25 -1.94 -9.59 -10.66
N LEU A 26 -1.93 -8.47 -9.94
CA LEU A 26 -2.05 -7.14 -10.53
C LEU A 26 -0.67 -6.56 -10.85
N LYS A 27 -0.52 -6.04 -12.08
CA LYS A 27 0.64 -5.22 -12.44
C LYS A 27 0.52 -3.83 -11.79
N ILE A 28 1.65 -3.14 -11.68
CA ILE A 28 1.71 -1.85 -10.98
C ILE A 28 0.84 -0.77 -11.63
N ASP A 29 0.89 -0.63 -12.96
CA ASP A 29 0.13 0.40 -13.68
C ASP A 29 -1.40 0.21 -13.58
N PRO A 30 -1.98 -0.98 -13.82
CA PRO A 30 -3.42 -1.17 -13.66
C PRO A 30 -3.87 -1.08 -12.19
N ALA A 31 -3.01 -1.44 -11.23
CA ALA A 31 -3.32 -1.23 -9.82
C ALA A 31 -3.33 0.26 -9.46
N ALA A 32 -2.32 1.01 -9.92
CA ALA A 32 -2.23 2.45 -9.67
C ALA A 32 -3.41 3.20 -10.29
N LYS A 33 -3.82 2.84 -11.51
CA LYS A 33 -5.00 3.41 -12.17
C LYS A 33 -6.29 3.16 -11.37
N GLN A 34 -6.46 1.98 -10.78
CA GLN A 34 -7.63 1.68 -9.93
C GLN A 34 -7.60 2.35 -8.56
N LEU A 35 -6.41 2.77 -8.10
CA LEU A 35 -6.21 3.53 -6.87
C LEU A 35 -6.14 5.05 -7.12
N ASP A 36 -6.53 5.51 -8.32
CA ASP A 36 -6.49 6.91 -8.74
C ASP A 36 -5.12 7.60 -8.53
N MET A 37 -4.03 6.87 -8.81
CA MET A 37 -2.66 7.37 -8.67
C MET A 37 -1.73 6.93 -9.82
N SER A 38 -0.54 7.52 -9.88
CA SER A 38 0.49 7.11 -10.84
C SER A 38 1.19 5.82 -10.41
N GLY A 39 1.69 5.04 -11.37
CA GLY A 39 2.49 3.84 -11.10
C GLY A 39 3.71 4.13 -10.22
N SER A 40 4.36 5.28 -10.41
CA SER A 40 5.50 5.73 -9.60
C SER A 40 5.12 6.10 -8.16
N ALA A 41 3.92 6.64 -7.93
CA ALA A 41 3.42 6.90 -6.58
C ALA A 41 3.17 5.58 -5.84
N LEU A 42 2.52 4.62 -6.50
CA LEU A 42 2.30 3.28 -5.96
C LEU A 42 3.63 2.57 -5.67
N GLN A 43 4.61 2.65 -6.58
CA GLN A 43 5.92 2.02 -6.41
C GLN A 43 6.66 2.54 -5.18
N ARG A 44 6.69 3.86 -4.97
CA ARG A 44 7.34 4.47 -3.80
C ARG A 44 6.65 4.09 -2.50
N MET A 45 5.32 3.93 -2.54
CA MET A 45 4.55 3.45 -1.40
C MET A 45 4.89 1.99 -1.08
N GLU A 46 4.98 1.14 -2.08
CA GLU A 46 5.42 -0.26 -1.95
C GLU A 46 6.88 -0.39 -1.49
N ALA A 47 7.74 0.57 -1.82
CA ALA A 47 9.10 0.65 -1.30
C ALA A 47 9.17 1.20 0.15
N GLY A 48 8.08 1.78 0.65
CA GLY A 48 8.01 2.48 1.94
C GLY A 48 8.74 3.83 1.96
N GLU A 49 9.00 4.41 0.79
CA GLU A 49 9.61 5.73 0.62
C GLU A 49 8.60 6.85 0.86
N THR A 50 7.32 6.59 0.59
CA THR A 50 6.22 7.53 0.83
C THR A 50 5.29 6.98 1.91
N ARG A 51 4.77 7.86 2.78
CA ARG A 51 3.74 7.48 3.76
C ARG A 51 2.44 7.11 3.05
N ALA A 52 1.94 5.92 3.35
CA ALA A 52 0.59 5.52 2.94
C ALA A 52 -0.43 6.08 3.95
N ASN A 53 -1.48 6.74 3.47
CA ASN A 53 -2.62 7.10 4.29
C ASN A 53 -3.47 5.84 4.56
N VAL A 54 -4.06 5.73 5.75
CA VAL A 54 -5.04 4.69 6.13
C VAL A 54 -6.10 4.43 5.06
N HIS A 55 -6.66 5.49 4.44
CA HIS A 55 -7.65 5.33 3.38
C HIS A 55 -7.09 4.63 2.16
N VAL A 56 -5.87 4.99 1.74
CA VAL A 56 -5.20 4.35 0.60
C VAL A 56 -4.88 2.89 0.91
N VAL A 57 -4.38 2.60 2.11
CA VAL A 57 -4.09 1.22 2.52
C VAL A 57 -5.36 0.37 2.55
N ARG A 58 -6.50 0.94 2.98
CA ARG A 58 -7.79 0.27 2.92
C ARG A 58 -8.21 -0.01 1.47
N SER A 59 -8.17 0.99 0.59
CA SER A 59 -8.45 0.82 -0.84
C SER A 59 -7.53 -0.22 -1.49
N MET A 60 -6.27 -0.32 -1.07
CA MET A 60 -5.36 -1.37 -1.54
C MET A 60 -5.76 -2.76 -1.06
N MET A 61 -6.16 -2.91 0.21
CA MET A 61 -6.67 -4.18 0.72
C MET A 61 -7.94 -4.62 0.00
N ASP A 62 -8.84 -3.69 -0.27
CA ASP A 62 -10.07 -3.94 -1.02
C ASP A 62 -9.77 -4.32 -2.48
N LEU A 63 -8.89 -3.56 -3.16
CA LEU A 63 -8.51 -3.82 -4.55
C LEU A 63 -7.76 -5.15 -4.72
N TYR A 64 -6.92 -5.50 -3.74
CA TYR A 64 -6.13 -6.74 -3.79
C TYR A 64 -6.88 -7.94 -3.21
N ASP A 65 -8.11 -7.74 -2.74
CA ASP A 65 -8.93 -8.75 -2.08
C ASP A 65 -8.18 -9.45 -0.93
N GLN A 66 -7.40 -8.67 -0.16
CA GLN A 66 -6.57 -9.14 0.95
C GLN A 66 -6.82 -8.30 2.19
N TYR A 67 -7.79 -8.71 3.00
CA TYR A 67 -8.01 -8.10 4.30
C TYR A 67 -7.00 -8.63 5.33
N VAL A 68 -6.24 -7.72 5.94
CA VAL A 68 -5.34 -8.02 7.05
C VAL A 68 -5.82 -7.26 8.28
N PRO A 69 -6.46 -7.94 9.25
CA PRO A 69 -6.84 -7.33 10.52
C PRO A 69 -5.60 -6.75 11.22
N GLY A 70 -5.72 -5.55 11.77
CA GLY A 70 -4.64 -4.88 12.50
C GLY A 70 -3.43 -4.47 11.66
N LEU A 71 -3.55 -4.39 10.32
CA LEU A 71 -2.46 -3.89 9.48
C LEU A 71 -2.10 -2.42 9.76
N LEU A 72 -3.05 -1.66 10.30
CA LEU A 72 -2.96 -0.22 10.56
C LEU A 72 -3.03 0.14 12.05
N ASP A 73 -3.12 -0.87 12.93
CA ASP A 73 -3.21 -0.71 14.38
C ASP A 73 -1.83 -0.48 15.02
#